data_AF-A0A559KJG1-F1
#
_entry.id   AF-A0A559KJG1-F1
#
_cell.length_a   1.000
_cell.length_b   1.000
_cell.length_c   1.000
_cell.angle_alpha   90.00
_cell.angle_beta   90.00
_cell.angle_gamma   90.00
#
_symmetry.space_group_name_H-M   'P 1'
#
loop_
_entity.id
_entity.type
_entity.pdbx_description
1 polymer ?
#
loop_
_entity_poly.entity_id
_entity_poly.type
_entity_poly.pdbx_seq_one_letter_code
_entity_poly.pdbx_strand_id
1 'polypeptide(L)'
;MNHFNINLKQNSNEWHKHRQNYINASEVSIIMDLNPFETKQNLLKRKLFGEKIKDNKAMYHGRTLEPEARNLFNEINKTKFQPAVFVKNFFSASLDGWHKDSQTILEIKCPISLNTSTWQNFIMNDRIPIFYYAQIQAQLYCSEADKAFFLVYQTYQNLKVKEIFKNKNFIDDMYQKCHNFYDIFLQMKNFIKKLDTNNE
;
A
#
# COMPACT_ATOMS: atom_id res chain seq x y z
N MET A 1 14.19 -16.15 4.32
CA MET A 1 14.22 -14.70 4.05
C MET A 1 13.56 -13.99 5.21
N ASN A 2 14.09 -12.86 5.65
CA ASN A 2 13.62 -12.23 6.86
C ASN A 2 12.40 -11.33 6.59
N HIS A 3 11.34 -11.54 7.37
CA HIS A 3 10.18 -10.67 7.49
C HIS A 3 10.23 -10.01 8.87
N PHE A 4 9.96 -8.71 8.94
CA PHE A 4 9.94 -7.99 10.22
C PHE A 4 8.79 -6.99 10.28
N ASN A 5 8.16 -6.92 11.45
CA ASN A 5 7.34 -5.79 11.86
C ASN A 5 8.26 -4.74 12.49
N ILE A 6 8.22 -3.50 12.00
CA ILE A 6 9.05 -2.39 12.51
C ILE A 6 8.18 -1.36 13.23
N ASN A 7 8.67 -0.88 14.37
CA ASN A 7 7.99 0.19 15.11
C ASN A 7 8.28 1.54 14.44
N LEU A 8 7.39 1.95 13.54
CA LEU A 8 7.53 3.15 12.74
C LEU A 8 6.19 3.90 12.67
N LYS A 9 6.18 5.13 13.17
CA LYS A 9 4.97 5.98 13.15
C LYS A 9 4.67 6.40 11.71
N GLN A 10 3.57 5.91 11.15
CA GLN A 10 3.14 6.30 9.80
C GLN A 10 2.89 7.81 9.71
N ASN A 11 3.15 8.39 8.54
CA ASN A 11 3.16 9.84 8.27
C ASN A 11 4.25 10.64 9.01
N SER A 12 5.24 10.00 9.63
CA SER A 12 6.42 10.69 10.16
C SER A 12 7.50 10.89 9.09
N ASN A 13 8.47 11.77 9.37
CA ASN A 13 9.62 11.98 8.48
C ASN A 13 10.46 10.71 8.32
N GLU A 14 10.64 9.95 9.41
CA GLU A 14 11.33 8.66 9.42
C GLU A 14 10.60 7.66 8.54
N TRP A 15 9.26 7.66 8.58
CA TRP A 15 8.44 6.83 7.71
C TRP A 15 8.61 7.18 6.23
N HIS A 16 8.61 8.47 5.90
CA HIS A 16 8.87 8.90 4.52
C HIS A 16 10.28 8.51 4.04
N LYS A 17 11.32 8.68 4.88
CA LYS A 17 12.69 8.26 4.57
C LYS A 17 12.81 6.75 4.40
N HIS A 18 12.15 5.96 5.25
CA HIS A 18 12.08 4.51 5.15
C HIS A 18 11.55 4.10 3.76
N ARG A 19 10.38 4.63 3.38
CA ARG A 19 9.71 4.31 2.11
C ARG A 19 10.53 4.60 0.84
N GLN A 20 11.50 5.51 0.89
CA GLN A 20 12.36 5.82 -0.25
C GLN A 20 13.26 4.63 -0.65
N ASN A 21 13.56 3.72 0.28
CA ASN A 21 14.50 2.62 0.05
C ASN A 21 13.83 1.29 -0.34
N TYR A 22 12.50 1.22 -0.33
CA TYR A 22 11.72 0.01 -0.61
C TYR A 22 10.70 0.22 -1.72
N ILE A 23 10.25 -0.87 -2.33
CA ILE A 23 9.01 -0.90 -3.11
C ILE A 23 7.84 -0.96 -2.14
N ASN A 24 7.07 0.13 -2.06
CA ASN A 24 5.94 0.18 -1.14
C ASN A 24 4.74 -0.55 -1.73
N ALA A 25 3.93 -1.22 -0.90
CA ALA A 25 2.74 -1.96 -1.37
C ALA A 25 1.82 -1.11 -2.27
N SER A 26 1.61 0.16 -1.93
CA SER A 26 0.81 1.09 -2.74
C SER A 26 1.40 1.40 -4.13
N GLU A 27 2.72 1.21 -4.31
CA GLU A 27 3.45 1.46 -5.57
C GLU A 27 3.42 0.24 -6.49
N VAL A 28 3.05 -0.95 -5.99
CA VAL A 28 3.08 -2.20 -6.75
C VAL A 28 2.16 -2.16 -7.97
N SER A 29 0.97 -1.56 -7.84
CA SER A 29 0.05 -1.44 -8.98
C SER A 29 0.67 -0.66 -10.15
N ILE A 30 1.53 0.32 -9.85
CA ILE A 30 2.23 1.11 -10.88
C ILE A 30 3.27 0.24 -11.59
N ILE A 31 4.04 -0.54 -10.83
CA ILE A 31 5.08 -1.43 -11.37
C ILE A 31 4.49 -2.57 -12.21
N MET A 32 3.27 -3.01 -11.88
CA MET A 32 2.56 -4.03 -12.64
C MET A 32 1.78 -3.49 -13.84
N ASP A 33 1.85 -2.17 -14.13
CA ASP A 33 1.06 -1.49 -15.17
C ASP A 33 -0.47 -1.60 -14.96
N LEU A 34 -0.89 -1.69 -13.70
CA LEU A 34 -2.30 -1.81 -13.27
C LEU A 34 -2.85 -0.48 -12.70
N ASN A 35 -2.02 0.55 -12.62
CA ASN A 35 -2.37 1.85 -12.05
C ASN A 35 -2.73 2.86 -13.15
N PRO A 36 -3.92 3.49 -13.11
CA PRO A 36 -4.33 4.45 -14.13
C PRO A 36 -3.80 5.88 -13.90
N PHE A 37 -3.12 6.14 -12.78
CA PHE A 37 -2.76 7.49 -12.31
C PHE A 37 -1.27 7.81 -12.44
N GLU A 38 -0.38 6.81 -12.40
CA GLU A 38 1.07 7.01 -12.43
C GLU A 38 1.74 5.90 -13.25
N THR A 39 2.78 6.26 -14.00
CA THR A 39 3.58 5.33 -14.82
C THR A 39 4.83 4.85 -14.07
N LYS A 40 5.40 3.72 -14.50
CA LYS A 40 6.67 3.21 -13.96
C LYS A 40 7.82 4.20 -14.07
N GLN A 41 7.87 4.95 -15.17
CA GLN A 41 8.90 5.97 -15.41
C GLN A 41 8.78 7.11 -14.38
N ASN A 42 7.56 7.59 -14.12
CA ASN A 42 7.32 8.63 -13.11
C ASN A 42 7.65 8.14 -11.70
N LEU A 43 7.25 6.91 -11.37
CA LEU A 43 7.62 6.29 -10.09
C LEU A 43 9.14 6.20 -9.94
N LEU A 44 9.86 5.73 -10.96
CA LEU A 44 11.31 5.60 -10.93
C LEU A 44 12.00 6.96 -10.72
N LYS A 45 11.59 7.99 -11.47
CA LYS A 45 12.07 9.37 -11.29
C LYS A 45 11.84 9.84 -9.86
N ARG A 46 10.61 9.66 -9.34
CA ARG A 46 10.24 10.04 -7.98
C ARG A 46 11.12 9.36 -6.93
N LYS A 47 11.43 8.08 -7.10
CA LYS A 47 12.29 7.34 -6.16
C LYS A 47 13.76 7.75 -6.25
N LEU A 48 14.26 8.08 -7.44
CA LEU A 48 15.66 8.48 -7.63
C LEU A 48 15.94 9.88 -7.08
N PHE A 49 15.03 10.84 -7.30
CA PHE A 49 15.24 12.24 -6.94
C PHE A 49 14.49 12.68 -5.67
N GLY A 50 13.76 11.76 -5.02
CA GLY A 50 13.03 12.05 -3.79
C GLY A 50 11.88 13.04 -3.97
N GLU A 51 11.26 13.10 -5.16
CA GLU A 51 10.12 13.99 -5.41
C GLU A 51 8.97 13.65 -4.44
N LYS A 52 8.44 14.68 -3.78
CA LYS A 52 7.31 14.49 -2.85
C LYS A 52 6.00 14.50 -3.63
N ILE A 53 5.15 13.50 -3.36
CA ILE A 53 3.75 13.55 -3.78
C ILE A 53 3.07 14.66 -2.97
N LYS A 54 2.52 15.65 -3.66
CA LYS A 54 1.70 16.67 -3.00
C LYS A 54 0.38 16.04 -2.55
N ASP A 55 0.04 16.25 -1.28
CA ASP A 55 -1.22 15.77 -0.73
C ASP A 55 -2.38 16.44 -1.48
N ASN A 56 -3.34 15.64 -1.95
CA ASN A 56 -4.53 16.15 -2.62
C ASN A 56 -5.74 16.03 -1.70
N LYS A 57 -6.87 16.64 -2.09
CA LYS A 57 -8.09 16.63 -1.26
C LYS A 57 -8.56 15.22 -0.89
N ALA A 58 -8.44 14.25 -1.80
CA ALA A 58 -8.87 12.88 -1.57
C ALA A 58 -7.93 12.13 -0.62
N MET A 59 -6.61 12.32 -0.75
CA MET A 59 -5.61 11.74 0.14
C MET A 59 -5.73 12.30 1.57
N TYR A 60 -5.88 13.61 1.71
CA TYR A 60 -6.12 14.25 3.00
C TYR A 60 -7.41 13.75 3.66
N HIS A 61 -8.50 13.67 2.89
CA HIS A 61 -9.79 13.16 3.36
C HIS A 61 -9.67 11.69 3.85
N GLY A 62 -9.03 10.84 3.05
CA GLY A 62 -8.76 9.45 3.40
C GLY A 62 -8.01 9.31 4.72
N ARG A 63 -6.86 9.99 4.84
CA ARG A 63 -6.01 9.98 6.03
C ARG A 63 -6.72 10.47 7.29
N THR A 64 -7.63 11.44 7.15
CA THR A 64 -8.39 11.99 8.28
C THR A 64 -9.44 11.00 8.78
N LEU A 65 -10.12 10.28 7.89
CA LEU A 65 -11.20 9.36 8.26
C LEU A 65 -10.74 7.93 8.59
N GLU A 66 -9.55 7.52 8.16
CA GLU A 66 -9.04 6.16 8.38
C GLU A 66 -9.06 5.72 9.86
N PRO A 67 -8.66 6.55 10.86
CA PRO A 67 -8.74 6.14 12.27
C PRO A 67 -10.18 5.89 12.74
N GLU A 68 -11.13 6.69 12.28
CA GLU A 68 -12.56 6.53 12.59
C GLU A 68 -13.10 5.22 12.01
N ALA A 69 -12.83 4.96 10.72
CA ALA A 69 -13.22 3.73 10.04
C ALA A 69 -12.66 2.48 10.74
N ARG A 70 -11.38 2.54 11.16
CA ARG A 70 -10.72 1.45 11.89
C ARG A 70 -11.32 1.22 13.27
N ASN A 71 -11.61 2.29 14.00
CA ASN A 71 -12.25 2.19 15.33
C ASN A 71 -13.64 1.57 15.23
N LEU A 72 -14.46 2.03 14.27
CA LEU A 72 -15.78 1.46 14.02
C LEU A 72 -15.69 -0.04 13.66
N PHE A 73 -14.76 -0.42 12.79
CA PHE A 73 -14.54 -1.82 12.43
C PHE A 73 -14.16 -2.68 13.66
N ASN A 74 -13.26 -2.16 14.51
CA ASN A 74 -12.85 -2.82 15.75
C ASN A 74 -14.03 -2.99 16.72
N GLU A 75 -14.86 -1.96 16.90
CA GLU A 75 -16.00 -1.96 17.82
C GLU A 75 -17.09 -2.95 17.41
N ILE A 76 -17.43 -2.98 16.11
CA ILE A 76 -18.44 -3.89 15.55
C ILE A 76 -17.96 -5.34 15.66
N ASN A 77 -16.71 -5.61 15.28
CA ASN A 77 -16.20 -6.98 15.18
C ASN A 77 -15.53 -7.48 16.46
N LYS A 78 -15.46 -6.65 17.52
CA LYS A 78 -14.71 -6.95 18.76
C LYS A 78 -13.25 -7.33 18.50
N THR A 79 -12.61 -6.63 17.57
CA THR A 79 -11.20 -6.82 17.17
C THR A 79 -10.33 -5.63 17.60
N LYS A 80 -9.00 -5.76 17.45
CA LYS A 80 -8.02 -4.73 17.84
C LYS A 80 -7.00 -4.45 16.74
N PHE A 81 -7.45 -4.12 15.53
CA PHE A 81 -6.57 -3.72 14.43
C PHE A 81 -5.83 -2.41 14.75
N GLN A 82 -4.50 -2.44 14.58
CA GLN A 82 -3.60 -1.30 14.79
C GLN A 82 -2.68 -1.09 13.58
N PRO A 83 -2.25 0.14 13.26
CA PRO A 83 -1.36 0.37 12.13
C PRO A 83 -0.05 -0.36 12.36
N ALA A 84 0.51 -0.92 11.29
CA ALA A 84 1.78 -1.64 11.36
C ALA A 84 2.59 -1.40 10.09
N VAL A 85 3.91 -1.55 10.18
CA VAL A 85 4.79 -1.51 9.01
C VAL A 85 5.56 -2.82 8.94
N PHE A 86 5.39 -3.53 7.82
CA PHE A 86 6.08 -4.77 7.55
C PHE A 86 7.10 -4.59 6.43
N VAL A 87 8.24 -5.24 6.57
CA VAL A 87 9.31 -5.28 5.56
C VAL A 87 9.61 -6.74 5.23
N LYS A 88 9.71 -7.04 3.93
CA LYS A 88 10.15 -8.35 3.43
C LYS A 88 10.93 -8.15 2.14
N ASN A 89 12.19 -8.56 2.14
CA ASN A 89 13.14 -8.29 1.06
C ASN A 89 13.18 -6.79 0.72
N PHE A 90 12.97 -6.44 -0.55
CA PHE A 90 12.92 -5.06 -1.04
C PHE A 90 11.52 -4.44 -0.96
N PHE A 91 10.54 -5.12 -0.36
CA PHE A 91 9.18 -4.60 -0.18
C PHE A 91 8.96 -4.01 1.21
N SER A 92 8.07 -3.02 1.27
CA SER A 92 7.56 -2.43 2.51
C SER A 92 6.04 -2.25 2.40
N ALA A 93 5.31 -2.67 3.44
CA ALA A 93 3.87 -2.52 3.53
C ALA A 93 3.52 -1.72 4.78
N SER A 94 2.95 -0.54 4.59
CA SER A 94 2.27 0.21 5.66
C SER A 94 0.81 -0.24 5.65
N LEU A 95 0.38 -0.86 6.74
CA LEU A 95 -0.98 -1.39 6.89
C LEU A 95 -1.82 -0.40 7.68
N ASP A 96 -3.05 -0.17 7.23
CA ASP A 96 -4.02 0.66 7.96
C ASP A 96 -4.43 -0.04 9.27
N GLY A 97 -4.50 -1.39 9.24
CA GLY A 97 -4.67 -2.22 10.42
C GLY A 97 -4.01 -3.59 10.31
N TRP A 98 -3.43 -4.04 11.41
CA TRP A 98 -2.91 -5.38 11.67
C TRP A 98 -3.57 -5.92 12.93
N HIS A 99 -4.13 -7.13 12.83
CA HIS A 99 -4.61 -7.86 13.99
C HIS A 99 -3.66 -9.01 14.31
N LYS A 100 -2.95 -8.89 15.43
CA LYS A 100 -1.86 -9.81 15.79
C LYS A 100 -2.34 -11.25 16.00
N ASP A 101 -3.48 -11.42 16.67
CA ASP A 101 -3.92 -12.75 17.10
C ASP A 101 -4.40 -13.61 15.92
N SER A 102 -5.13 -13.02 14.98
CA SER A 102 -5.60 -13.72 13.77
C SER A 102 -4.63 -13.61 12.59
N GLN A 103 -3.57 -12.82 12.71
CA GLN A 103 -2.63 -12.52 11.61
C GLN A 103 -3.36 -12.04 10.35
N THR A 104 -4.22 -11.04 10.48
CA THR A 104 -5.02 -10.51 9.37
C THR A 104 -4.78 -9.02 9.17
N ILE A 105 -4.93 -8.58 7.93
CA ILE A 105 -4.78 -7.18 7.51
C ILE A 105 -6.16 -6.52 7.43
N LEU A 106 -6.23 -5.23 7.72
CA LEU A 106 -7.33 -4.35 7.38
C LEU A 106 -6.78 -3.25 6.47
N GLU A 107 -7.30 -3.17 5.24
CA GLU A 107 -7.02 -2.12 4.26
C GLU A 107 -8.26 -1.24 4.13
N ILE A 108 -8.11 0.06 4.32
CA ILE A 108 -9.20 1.02 4.45
C ILE A 108 -9.14 2.02 3.29
N LYS A 109 -10.30 2.31 2.71
CA LYS A 109 -10.48 3.40 1.76
C LYS A 109 -11.66 4.27 2.16
N CYS A 110 -11.38 5.56 2.34
CA CYS A 110 -12.42 6.55 2.62
C CYS A 110 -12.56 7.50 1.43
N PRO A 111 -13.40 7.16 0.42
CA PRO A 111 -13.59 8.03 -0.73
C PRO A 111 -14.51 9.21 -0.40
N ILE A 112 -14.22 10.36 -1.01
CA ILE A 112 -15.07 11.56 -0.91
C ILE A 112 -16.50 11.26 -1.37
N SER A 113 -16.65 10.47 -2.44
CA SER A 113 -17.93 10.08 -3.01
C SER A 113 -17.92 8.63 -3.46
N LEU A 114 -19.00 7.91 -3.17
CA LEU A 114 -19.26 6.56 -3.67
C LEU A 114 -19.85 6.54 -5.09
N ASN A 115 -20.16 7.70 -5.68
CA ASN A 115 -20.81 7.80 -7.00
C ASN A 115 -19.85 7.65 -8.19
N THR A 116 -18.62 7.17 -7.97
CA THR A 116 -17.70 6.87 -9.07
C THR A 116 -17.93 5.44 -9.56
N SER A 117 -17.61 5.16 -10.83
CA SER A 117 -17.69 3.80 -11.39
C SER A 117 -16.87 2.79 -10.59
N THR A 118 -15.71 3.20 -10.07
CA THR A 118 -14.86 2.40 -9.19
C THR A 118 -15.60 1.93 -7.94
N TRP A 119 -16.24 2.85 -7.22
CA TRP A 119 -16.91 2.53 -5.96
C TRP A 119 -18.26 1.86 -6.19
N GLN A 120 -19.04 2.30 -7.17
CA GLN A 120 -20.29 1.63 -7.54
C GLN A 120 -20.06 0.17 -7.92
N ASN A 121 -19.01 -0.16 -8.68
CA ASN A 121 -18.67 -1.54 -9.00
C ASN A 121 -18.28 -2.37 -7.77
N PHE A 122 -17.58 -1.78 -6.80
CA PHE A 122 -17.27 -2.49 -5.56
C PHE A 122 -18.53 -2.71 -4.70
N ILE A 123 -19.33 -1.66 -4.53
CA ILE A 123 -20.54 -1.68 -3.69
C ILE A 123 -21.59 -2.63 -4.26
N MET A 124 -21.84 -2.59 -5.57
CA MET A 124 -22.90 -3.39 -6.21
C MET A 124 -22.44 -4.78 -6.64
N ASN A 125 -21.20 -4.91 -7.12
CA ASN A 125 -20.75 -6.13 -7.82
C ASN A 125 -19.58 -6.83 -7.11
N ASP A 126 -19.15 -6.35 -5.95
CA ASP A 126 -18.01 -6.89 -5.21
C ASP A 126 -16.69 -6.90 -6.01
N ARG A 127 -16.59 -6.04 -7.02
CA ARG A 127 -15.40 -5.92 -7.87
C ARG A 127 -14.42 -4.94 -7.25
N ILE A 128 -13.35 -5.47 -6.69
CA ILE A 128 -12.27 -4.66 -6.12
C ILE A 128 -11.47 -4.04 -7.27
N PRO A 129 -11.18 -2.73 -7.23
CA PRO A 129 -10.31 -2.10 -8.22
C PRO A 129 -8.93 -2.77 -8.25
N ILE A 130 -8.45 -3.13 -9.44
CA ILE A 130 -7.27 -3.98 -9.61
C ILE A 130 -6.00 -3.40 -8.97
N PHE A 131 -5.87 -2.08 -8.93
CA PHE A 131 -4.74 -1.41 -8.27
C PHE A 131 -4.77 -1.54 -6.74
N TYR A 132 -5.95 -1.57 -6.11
CA TYR A 132 -6.07 -1.90 -4.69
C TYR A 132 -5.85 -3.39 -4.44
N TYR A 133 -6.33 -4.26 -5.32
CA TYR A 133 -6.04 -5.69 -5.23
C TYR A 133 -4.53 -5.96 -5.26
N ALA A 134 -3.80 -5.33 -6.20
CA ALA A 134 -2.34 -5.43 -6.28
C ALA A 134 -1.64 -4.96 -5.00
N GLN A 135 -2.08 -3.84 -4.43
CA GLN A 135 -1.58 -3.34 -3.15
C GLN A 135 -1.81 -4.36 -2.03
N ILE A 136 -3.00 -4.94 -1.95
CA ILE A 136 -3.37 -5.89 -0.89
C ILE A 136 -2.57 -7.19 -1.01
N GLN A 137 -2.35 -7.69 -2.22
CA GLN A 137 -1.48 -8.85 -2.44
C GLN A 137 -0.04 -8.58 -2.00
N ALA A 138 0.48 -7.37 -2.22
CA ALA A 138 1.79 -6.97 -1.71
C ALA A 138 1.83 -6.89 -0.17
N GLN A 139 0.76 -6.41 0.46
CA GLN A 139 0.62 -6.39 1.92
C GLN A 139 0.59 -7.80 2.52
N LEU A 140 -0.17 -8.72 1.90
CA LEU A 140 -0.23 -10.14 2.27
C LEU A 140 1.12 -10.83 2.08
N TYR A 141 1.86 -10.49 1.02
CA TYR A 141 3.22 -10.97 0.83
C TYR A 141 4.16 -10.49 1.95
N CYS A 142 4.14 -9.19 2.28
CA CYS A 142 5.03 -8.59 3.27
C CYS A 142 4.76 -9.06 4.69
N SER A 143 3.48 -9.18 5.07
CA SER A 143 3.05 -9.56 6.42
C SER A 143 2.94 -11.07 6.64
N GLU A 144 3.03 -11.85 5.56
CA GLU A 144 2.80 -13.30 5.53
C GLU A 144 1.37 -13.75 5.89
N ALA A 145 0.45 -12.82 6.15
CA ALA A 145 -0.96 -13.12 6.37
C ALA A 145 -1.64 -13.80 5.18
N ASP A 146 -2.64 -14.64 5.46
CA ASP A 146 -3.38 -15.36 4.41
C ASP A 146 -4.61 -14.59 3.91
N LYS A 147 -5.10 -13.61 4.68
CA LYS A 147 -6.22 -12.76 4.26
C LYS A 147 -6.15 -11.32 4.77
N ALA A 148 -6.85 -10.47 4.04
CA ALA A 148 -7.09 -9.06 4.36
C ALA A 148 -8.59 -8.77 4.30
N PHE A 149 -9.05 -7.84 5.14
CA PHE A 149 -10.33 -7.17 5.00
C PHE A 149 -10.12 -5.88 4.21
N PHE A 150 -10.85 -5.71 3.11
CA PHE A 150 -10.91 -4.47 2.35
C PHE A 150 -12.18 -3.71 2.73
N LEU A 151 -12.02 -2.63 3.49
CA LEU A 151 -13.08 -1.77 3.98
C LEU A 151 -13.16 -0.50 3.14
N VAL A 152 -14.32 -0.25 2.53
CA VAL A 152 -14.68 1.06 1.99
C VAL A 152 -15.62 1.74 2.97
N TYR A 153 -15.24 2.91 3.46
CA TYR A 153 -15.94 3.67 4.49
C TYR A 153 -16.21 5.10 4.04
N GLN A 154 -17.47 5.53 3.93
CA GLN A 154 -17.81 6.94 3.72
C GLN A 154 -18.44 7.54 4.98
N THR A 155 -19.37 6.81 5.60
CA THR A 155 -20.03 7.16 6.88
C THR A 155 -20.38 5.88 7.62
N TYR A 156 -20.85 6.00 8.87
CA TYR A 156 -21.33 4.85 9.65
C TYR A 156 -22.50 4.08 8.99
N GLN A 157 -23.30 4.72 8.12
CA GLN A 157 -24.33 4.02 7.33
C GLN A 157 -23.83 3.49 5.99
N ASN A 158 -22.76 4.10 5.44
CA ASN A 158 -22.26 3.80 4.11
C ASN A 158 -20.87 3.19 4.20
N LEU A 159 -20.84 1.88 4.48
CA LEU A 159 -19.63 1.09 4.51
C LEU A 159 -19.84 -0.30 3.89
N LYS A 160 -18.77 -0.85 3.31
CA LYS A 160 -18.74 -2.22 2.79
C LYS A 160 -17.39 -2.86 3.05
N VAL A 161 -17.40 -4.13 3.46
CA VAL A 161 -16.20 -4.92 3.70
C VAL A 161 -16.21 -6.13 2.77
N LYS A 162 -15.03 -6.47 2.22
CA LYS A 162 -14.82 -7.71 1.49
C LYS A 162 -13.54 -8.40 1.94
N GLU A 163 -13.58 -9.71 2.12
CA GLU A 163 -12.38 -10.52 2.36
C GLU A 163 -11.60 -10.73 1.06
N ILE A 164 -10.28 -10.68 1.16
CA ILE A 164 -9.34 -10.95 0.07
C ILE A 164 -8.29 -11.91 0.58
N PHE A 165 -8.16 -13.04 -0.11
CA PHE A 165 -7.17 -14.07 0.21
C PHE A 165 -5.88 -13.87 -0.58
N LYS A 166 -4.78 -14.36 0.00
CA LYS A 166 -3.47 -14.44 -0.66
C LYS A 166 -3.61 -15.24 -1.96
N ASN A 167 -3.14 -14.67 -3.05
CA ASN A 167 -3.10 -15.30 -4.36
C ASN A 167 -1.66 -15.51 -4.77
N LYS A 168 -1.19 -16.76 -4.66
CA LYS A 168 0.20 -17.12 -4.94
C LYS A 168 0.63 -16.75 -6.37
N ASN A 169 -0.19 -17.07 -7.36
CA ASN A 169 0.16 -16.81 -8.77
C ASN A 169 0.30 -15.30 -9.04
N PHE A 170 -0.59 -14.49 -8.46
CA PHE A 170 -0.49 -13.04 -8.55
C PHE A 170 0.78 -12.52 -7.86
N ILE A 171 1.07 -13.03 -6.67
CA ILE A 171 2.26 -12.64 -5.88
C ILE A 171 3.55 -13.03 -6.60
N ASP A 172 3.60 -14.19 -7.26
CA ASP A 172 4.78 -14.62 -8.02
C ASP A 172 5.05 -13.67 -9.21
N ASP A 173 4.03 -13.31 -10.00
CA ASP A 173 4.15 -12.32 -11.09
C ASP A 173 4.52 -10.93 -10.56
N MET A 174 3.85 -10.48 -9.51
CA MET A 174 4.14 -9.24 -8.79
C MET A 174 5.61 -9.19 -8.35
N TYR A 175 6.10 -10.28 -7.75
CA TYR A 175 7.46 -10.37 -7.25
C TYR A 175 8.47 -10.21 -8.39
N GLN A 176 8.30 -10.94 -9.49
CA GLN A 176 9.22 -10.87 -10.62
C GLN A 176 9.27 -9.47 -11.24
N LYS A 177 8.11 -8.82 -11.44
CA LYS A 177 8.05 -7.46 -11.99
C LYS A 177 8.68 -6.43 -11.07
N CYS A 178 8.38 -6.53 -9.77
CA CYS A 178 8.94 -5.61 -8.77
C CYS A 178 10.44 -5.84 -8.56
N HIS A 179 10.94 -7.07 -8.66
CA HIS A 179 12.37 -7.38 -8.61
C HIS A 179 13.10 -6.69 -9.76
N ASN A 180 12.63 -6.87 -11.00
CA ASN A 180 13.23 -6.24 -12.17
C ASN A 180 13.24 -4.71 -12.05
N PHE A 181 12.15 -4.11 -11.57
CA PHE A 181 12.08 -2.68 -11.31
C PHE A 181 13.09 -2.24 -10.22
N TYR A 182 13.20 -3.00 -9.13
CA TYR A 182 14.09 -2.69 -8.03
C TYR A 182 15.57 -2.76 -8.44
N ASP A 183 15.95 -3.74 -9.27
CA ASP A 183 17.31 -3.85 -9.82
C ASP A 183 17.68 -2.62 -10.65
N ILE A 184 16.78 -2.19 -11.54
CA ILE A 184 16.96 -0.97 -12.35
C ILE A 184 17.11 0.25 -11.43
N PHE A 185 16.26 0.37 -10.42
CA PHE A 185 16.33 1.45 -9.44
C PHE A 185 17.69 1.48 -8.72
N LEU A 186 18.20 0.34 -8.26
CA LEU A 186 19.51 0.27 -7.59
C LEU A 186 20.66 0.62 -8.53
N GLN A 187 20.64 0.12 -9.77
CA GLN A 187 21.65 0.44 -10.79
C GLN A 187 21.71 1.94 -11.06
N MET A 188 20.56 2.57 -11.29
CA MET A 188 20.47 4.01 -11.53
C MET A 188 20.88 4.83 -10.31
N LYS A 189 20.45 4.43 -9.11
CA LYS A 189 20.84 5.11 -7.85
C LYS A 189 22.35 5.09 -7.65
N ASN A 190 22.99 3.95 -7.92
CA ASN A 190 24.45 3.81 -7.84
C ASN A 190 25.17 4.64 -8.91
N PHE A 191 24.63 4.70 -10.13
CA PHE A 191 25.18 5.52 -11.21
C PHE A 191 25.16 7.01 -10.87
N ILE A 192 24.02 7.53 -10.38
CA ILE A 192 23.88 8.93 -9.95
C ILE A 192 24.89 9.26 -8.84
N LYS A 193 24.99 8.40 -7.81
CA LYS A 193 25.95 8.59 -6.72
C LYS A 193 27.40 8.70 -7.20
N LYS A 194 27.80 7.92 -8.22
CA LYS A 194 29.14 7.97 -8.81
C LYS A 194 29.40 9.27 -9.58
N LEU A 195 28.37 9.82 -10.24
CA LEU A 195 28.48 11.10 -10.93
C LEU A 195 28.70 12.24 -9.93
N ASP A 196 27.97 12.23 -8.81
CA ASP A 196 28.11 13.25 -7.78
C ASP A 196 29.52 13.22 -7.14
N THR A 197 30.07 12.03 -6.86
CA THR A 197 31.42 11.89 -6.27
C THR A 197 32.56 12.23 -7.22
N ASN A 198 32.33 12.24 -8.53
CA ASN A 198 33.35 12.57 -9.53
C ASN A 198 33.37 14.07 -9.89
N ASN A 199 32.42 14.84 -9.35
CA ASN A 199 32.29 16.30 -9.55
C ASN A 199 32.69 17.10 -8.29
N GLU A 200 33.18 16.43 -7.24
CA GLU A 200 33.82 17.01 -6.04
C GLU A 200 35.34 16.83 -6.11
#